data_AF-A0A7Y1MWP5-F1
#
_entry.id   AF-A0A7Y1MWP5-F1
#
_cell.length_a   1.000
_cell.length_b   1.000
_cell.length_c   1.000
_cell.angle_alpha   90.00
_cell.angle_beta   90.00
_cell.angle_gamma   90.00
#
_symmetry.space_group_name_H-M   'P 1'
#
loop_
_entity.id
_entity.type
_entity.pdbx_description
1 polymer ?
#
loop_
_entity_poly.entity_id
_entity_poly.type
_entity_poly.pdbx_seq_one_letter_code
_entity_poly.pdbx_strand_id
1 'polypeptide(L)'
;MADVYNYRYSAIAKKFLTLVLNPSLDALDAQVTEWKKSDDPVAGFSISDLSELIFKTRMAFCLSIQSLWEQQIRTYLADCQQELGINPFPVSNRRGANSVQTVYWGDELNTVFARLRGIALPSFASFESLDLLMLVGNVCRHGDGNSSARLWGVCPDLWPIYHDSDNTFLHSTLADQAPPVQSMQIPRGMLEDFVDNICLFWEDTNYTYEESIEQKYPSLEARLIVRRAERLKNIRYGGLITLITTKSDH
;
A
#
# COMPACT_ATOMS: atom_id res chain seq x y z
N MET A 1 8.97 -2.61 -22.65
CA MET A 1 7.70 -3.36 -22.53
C MET A 1 7.14 -3.31 -21.10
N ALA A 2 7.98 -3.32 -20.05
CA ALA A 2 7.57 -3.22 -18.64
C ALA A 2 6.64 -2.02 -18.40
N ASP A 3 7.04 -0.84 -18.87
CA ASP A 3 6.24 0.41 -18.81
C ASP A 3 4.99 0.40 -19.69
N VAL A 4 4.89 -0.53 -20.66
CA VAL A 4 3.72 -0.67 -21.54
C VAL A 4 2.69 -1.65 -20.97
N TYR A 5 3.09 -2.59 -20.11
CA TYR A 5 2.19 -3.59 -19.54
C TYR A 5 1.68 -3.24 -18.13
N ASN A 6 2.35 -2.33 -17.43
CA ASN A 6 1.99 -1.91 -16.07
C ASN A 6 0.64 -1.14 -15.99
N TYR A 7 0.11 -0.60 -17.09
CA TYR A 7 -1.20 0.10 -17.11
C TYR A 7 -2.36 -0.73 -16.55
N ARG A 8 -2.25 -2.07 -16.62
CA ARG A 8 -3.26 -2.99 -16.10
C ARG A 8 -3.29 -3.06 -14.58
N TYR A 9 -2.19 -2.72 -13.90
CA TYR A 9 -2.07 -2.93 -12.45
C TYR A 9 -3.04 -2.08 -11.64
N SER A 10 -3.20 -0.79 -11.98
CA SER A 10 -4.23 0.06 -11.36
C SER A 10 -5.64 -0.49 -11.58
N ALA A 11 -5.94 -0.97 -12.79
CA ALA A 11 -7.25 -1.52 -13.11
C ALA A 11 -7.55 -2.80 -12.32
N ILE A 12 -6.56 -3.68 -12.12
CA ILE A 12 -6.70 -4.88 -11.31
C ILE A 12 -6.93 -4.52 -9.84
N ALA A 13 -6.15 -3.57 -9.29
CA ALA A 13 -6.30 -3.14 -7.90
C ALA A 13 -7.68 -2.52 -7.64
N LYS A 14 -8.15 -1.61 -8.51
CA LYS A 14 -9.51 -1.02 -8.43
C LYS A 14 -10.60 -2.08 -8.52
N LYS A 15 -10.46 -3.07 -9.41
CA LYS A 15 -11.41 -4.18 -9.53
C LYS A 15 -11.43 -5.06 -8.29
N PHE A 16 -10.28 -5.35 -7.70
CA PHE A 16 -10.21 -6.10 -6.44
C PHE A 16 -10.96 -5.37 -5.32
N LEU A 17 -10.76 -4.05 -5.19
CA LEU A 17 -11.49 -3.24 -4.21
C LEU A 17 -13.00 -3.25 -4.46
N THR A 18 -13.42 -2.93 -5.67
CA THR A 18 -14.84 -2.71 -6.00
C THR A 18 -15.67 -3.98 -6.15
N LEU A 19 -15.06 -5.08 -6.62
CA LEU A 19 -15.77 -6.33 -6.91
C LEU A 19 -15.63 -7.37 -5.80
N VAL A 20 -14.64 -7.25 -4.92
CA VAL A 20 -14.36 -8.25 -3.89
C VAL A 20 -14.41 -7.64 -2.49
N LEU A 21 -13.55 -6.67 -2.21
CA LEU A 21 -13.40 -6.14 -0.85
C LEU A 21 -14.67 -5.43 -0.38
N ASN A 22 -15.13 -4.42 -1.12
CA ASN A 22 -16.28 -3.61 -0.72
C ASN A 22 -17.56 -4.44 -0.57
N PRO A 23 -17.96 -5.28 -1.54
CA PRO A 23 -19.14 -6.12 -1.38
C PRO A 23 -19.06 -7.08 -0.18
N SER A 24 -17.86 -7.61 0.10
CA SER A 24 -17.67 -8.51 1.25
C SER A 24 -17.82 -7.78 2.58
N LEU A 25 -17.27 -6.57 2.70
CA LEU A 25 -17.42 -5.75 3.91
C LEU A 25 -18.85 -5.25 4.07
N ASP A 26 -19.51 -4.83 2.99
CA ASP A 26 -20.92 -4.41 3.00
C ASP A 26 -21.83 -5.53 3.53
N ALA A 27 -21.58 -6.78 3.12
CA ALA A 27 -22.33 -7.94 3.58
C ALA A 27 -22.13 -8.23 5.08
N LEU A 28 -20.93 -7.99 5.62
CA LEU A 28 -20.66 -8.14 7.05
C LEU A 28 -21.30 -7.01 7.87
N ASP A 29 -21.20 -5.77 7.39
CA ASP A 29 -21.81 -4.59 8.03
C ASP A 29 -23.35 -4.70 8.06
N ALA A 30 -23.95 -5.25 7.00
CA ALA A 30 -25.38 -5.54 6.94
C ALA A 30 -25.81 -6.56 8.01
N GLN A 31 -25.05 -7.64 8.19
CA GLN A 31 -25.32 -8.64 9.24
C GLN A 31 -25.18 -8.05 10.64
N VAL A 32 -24.17 -7.20 10.89
CA VAL A 32 -24.05 -6.51 12.18
C VAL A 32 -25.29 -5.65 12.44
N THR A 33 -25.76 -4.95 11.42
CA THR A 33 -26.94 -4.10 11.52
C THR A 33 -28.22 -4.90 11.79
N GLU A 34 -28.35 -6.09 11.21
CA GLU A 34 -29.47 -7.00 11.44
C GLU A 34 -29.49 -7.51 12.90
N TRP A 35 -28.36 -8.05 13.37
CA TRP A 35 -28.26 -8.56 14.75
C TRP A 35 -28.44 -7.46 15.80
N LYS A 36 -27.96 -6.24 15.55
CA LYS A 36 -28.18 -5.09 16.45
C LYS A 36 -29.64 -4.68 16.60
N LYS A 37 -30.50 -5.01 15.61
CA LYS A 37 -31.93 -4.71 15.64
C LYS A 37 -32.77 -5.88 16.16
N SER A 38 -32.14 -7.04 16.40
CA SER A 38 -32.83 -8.23 16.86
C SER A 38 -33.10 -8.14 18.37
N ASP A 39 -34.30 -8.53 18.77
CA ASP A 39 -34.67 -8.73 20.18
C ASP A 39 -34.28 -10.14 20.69
N ASP A 40 -33.60 -10.95 19.86
CA ASP A 40 -33.15 -12.29 20.24
C ASP A 40 -32.08 -12.22 21.35
N PRO A 41 -32.27 -12.91 22.50
CA PRO A 41 -31.27 -12.98 23.57
C PRO A 41 -29.88 -13.46 23.12
N VAL A 42 -29.78 -14.20 22.00
CA VAL A 42 -28.52 -14.71 21.44
C VAL A 42 -27.77 -13.63 20.63
N ALA A 43 -28.43 -12.53 20.25
CA ALA A 43 -27.86 -11.49 19.37
C ALA A 43 -26.52 -10.94 19.86
N GLY A 44 -26.32 -10.83 21.18
CA GLY A 44 -25.04 -10.40 21.76
C GLY A 44 -23.86 -11.31 21.43
N PHE A 45 -24.07 -12.64 21.46
CA PHE A 45 -23.04 -13.62 21.07
C PHE A 45 -22.76 -13.54 19.57
N SER A 46 -23.81 -13.46 18.75
CA SER A 46 -23.68 -13.33 17.30
C SER A 46 -22.93 -12.06 16.88
N ILE A 47 -23.13 -10.94 17.57
CA ILE A 47 -22.37 -9.69 17.33
C ILE A 47 -20.89 -9.87 17.71
N SER A 48 -20.58 -10.57 18.80
CA SER A 48 -19.20 -10.86 19.20
C SER A 48 -18.48 -11.72 18.16
N ASP A 49 -19.09 -12.83 17.73
CA ASP A 49 -18.52 -13.72 16.71
C ASP A 49 -18.35 -12.99 15.37
N LEU A 50 -19.32 -12.18 14.99
CA LEU A 50 -19.25 -11.38 13.76
C LEU A 50 -18.18 -10.29 13.83
N SER A 51 -17.93 -9.72 15.01
CA SER A 51 -16.85 -8.75 15.21
C SER A 51 -15.47 -9.41 15.02
N GLU A 52 -15.29 -10.63 15.52
CA GLU A 52 -14.08 -11.41 15.27
C GLU A 52 -13.93 -11.75 13.78
N LEU A 53 -15.02 -12.16 13.12
CA LEU A 53 -15.01 -12.42 11.68
C LEU A 53 -14.61 -11.18 10.88
N ILE A 54 -15.19 -10.02 11.18
CA ILE A 54 -14.83 -8.74 10.52
C ILE A 54 -13.36 -8.42 10.72
N PHE A 55 -12.85 -8.55 11.93
CA PHE A 55 -11.44 -8.33 12.24
C PHE A 55 -10.53 -9.22 11.38
N LYS A 56 -10.79 -10.54 11.34
CA LYS A 56 -10.02 -11.50 10.53
C LYS A 56 -10.15 -11.23 9.04
N THR A 57 -11.33 -10.87 8.54
CA THR A 57 -11.56 -10.53 7.14
C THR A 57 -10.75 -9.30 6.73
N ARG A 58 -10.71 -8.25 7.55
CA ARG A 58 -9.91 -7.05 7.25
C ARG A 58 -8.41 -7.33 7.27
N MET A 59 -7.91 -8.15 8.19
CA MET A 59 -6.51 -8.61 8.16
C MET A 59 -6.19 -9.38 6.87
N ALA A 60 -7.09 -10.29 6.46
CA ALA A 60 -6.93 -11.08 5.24
C ALA A 60 -6.93 -10.18 3.98
N PHE A 61 -7.81 -9.17 3.93
CA PHE A 61 -7.79 -8.18 2.85
C PHE A 61 -6.52 -7.34 2.84
N CYS A 62 -6.03 -6.88 4.00
CA CYS A 62 -4.75 -6.17 4.07
C CYS A 62 -3.59 -7.03 3.50
N LEU A 63 -3.52 -8.31 3.88
CA LEU A 63 -2.53 -9.25 3.34
C LEU A 63 -2.68 -9.44 1.82
N SER A 64 -3.91 -9.49 1.33
CA SER A 64 -4.19 -9.64 -0.10
C SER A 64 -3.74 -8.42 -0.90
N ILE A 65 -4.02 -7.21 -0.38
CA ILE A 65 -3.57 -5.94 -0.98
C ILE A 65 -2.04 -5.86 -0.95
N GLN A 66 -1.42 -6.18 0.19
CA GLN A 66 0.04 -6.25 0.33
C GLN A 66 0.65 -7.18 -0.72
N SER A 67 0.12 -8.40 -0.83
CA SER A 67 0.64 -9.39 -1.79
C SER A 67 0.43 -8.95 -3.24
N LEU A 68 -0.72 -8.35 -3.55
CA LEU A 68 -1.01 -7.80 -4.87
C LEU A 68 0.02 -6.74 -5.24
N TRP A 69 0.25 -5.76 -4.36
CA TRP A 69 1.23 -4.71 -4.55
C TRP A 69 2.64 -5.26 -4.74
N GLU A 70 3.09 -6.11 -3.82
CA GLU A 70 4.44 -6.67 -3.82
C GLU A 70 4.72 -7.48 -5.09
N GLN A 71 3.75 -8.29 -5.55
CA GLN A 71 3.88 -9.02 -6.80
C GLN A 71 3.98 -8.08 -8.00
N GLN A 72 3.13 -7.04 -8.08
CA GLN A 72 3.13 -6.10 -9.20
C GLN A 72 4.47 -5.37 -9.32
N ILE A 73 4.98 -4.79 -8.22
CA ILE A 73 6.26 -4.05 -8.26
C ILE A 73 7.44 -4.98 -8.56
N ARG A 74 7.48 -6.19 -8.00
CA ARG A 74 8.57 -7.13 -8.26
C ARG A 74 8.54 -7.65 -9.69
N THR A 75 7.36 -7.96 -10.24
CA THR A 75 7.23 -8.33 -11.66
C THR A 75 7.68 -7.19 -12.56
N TYR A 76 7.22 -5.97 -12.30
CA TYR A 76 7.62 -4.79 -13.06
C TYR A 76 9.13 -4.55 -13.04
N LEU A 77 9.77 -4.66 -11.87
CA LEU A 77 11.22 -4.49 -11.73
C LEU A 77 12.00 -5.63 -12.39
N ALA A 78 11.50 -6.87 -12.35
CA ALA A 78 12.10 -7.98 -13.06
C ALA A 78 12.07 -7.76 -14.60
N ASP A 79 10.95 -7.26 -15.13
CA ASP A 79 10.82 -6.92 -16.55
C ASP A 79 11.76 -5.76 -16.92
N CYS A 80 11.86 -4.72 -16.09
CA CYS A 80 12.82 -3.62 -16.29
C CYS A 80 14.27 -4.13 -16.33
N GLN A 81 14.63 -5.03 -15.41
CA GLN A 81 15.96 -5.62 -15.37
C GLN A 81 16.27 -6.40 -16.66
N GLN A 82 15.30 -7.19 -17.14
CA GLN A 82 15.43 -7.97 -18.37
C GLN A 82 15.64 -7.05 -19.58
N GLU A 83 14.86 -5.98 -19.69
CA GLU A 83 14.94 -5.02 -20.81
C GLU A 83 16.26 -4.26 -20.87
N LEU A 84 16.83 -3.93 -19.71
CA LEU A 84 18.11 -3.23 -19.63
C LEU A 84 19.31 -4.17 -19.84
N GLY A 85 19.10 -5.49 -19.98
CA GLY A 85 20.20 -6.46 -20.10
C GLY A 85 21.10 -6.51 -18.87
N ILE A 86 20.59 -6.08 -17.71
CA ILE A 86 21.32 -6.03 -16.45
C ILE A 86 21.35 -7.44 -15.87
N ASN A 87 22.48 -8.15 -16.05
CA ASN A 87 22.75 -9.46 -15.44
C ASN A 87 22.43 -9.45 -13.94
N PRO A 88 22.09 -10.58 -13.30
CA PRO A 88 21.77 -10.63 -11.87
C PRO A 88 23.00 -10.20 -11.06
N PHE A 89 23.09 -8.91 -10.76
CA PHE A 89 23.98 -8.40 -9.75
C PHE A 89 23.48 -8.94 -8.41
N PRO A 90 24.37 -9.17 -7.42
CA PRO A 90 23.91 -9.17 -6.04
C PRO A 90 23.17 -7.86 -5.84
N VAL A 91 21.86 -7.98 -5.71
CA VAL A 91 20.95 -6.85 -5.63
C VAL A 91 21.09 -6.20 -4.25
N SER A 92 21.58 -6.98 -3.28
CA SER A 92 22.19 -6.53 -2.04
C SER A 92 23.39 -7.41 -1.67
N ASN A 93 24.18 -7.00 -0.67
CA ASN A 93 25.31 -7.78 -0.14
C ASN A 93 24.86 -9.01 0.66
N ARG A 94 23.55 -9.23 0.84
CA ARG A 94 23.00 -10.36 1.59
C ARG A 94 23.06 -11.64 0.76
N ARG A 95 23.46 -12.74 1.40
CA ARG A 95 23.43 -14.08 0.79
C ARG A 95 22.01 -14.43 0.33
N GLY A 96 21.85 -14.72 -0.96
CA GLY A 96 20.57 -15.09 -1.58
C GLY A 96 19.77 -13.92 -2.16
N ALA A 97 20.23 -12.68 -2.03
CA ALA A 97 19.66 -11.50 -2.69
C ALA A 97 20.09 -11.41 -4.17
N ASN A 98 19.86 -12.50 -4.92
CA ASN A 98 20.34 -12.66 -6.29
C ASN A 98 19.31 -12.24 -7.34
N SER A 99 18.10 -11.84 -6.92
CA SER A 99 17.06 -11.37 -7.84
C SER A 99 16.13 -10.37 -7.16
N VAL A 100 15.42 -9.59 -7.96
CA VAL A 100 14.33 -8.70 -7.53
C VAL A 100 13.26 -9.45 -6.74
N GLN A 101 13.10 -10.76 -6.95
CA GLN A 101 12.11 -11.56 -6.25
C GLN A 101 12.53 -11.91 -4.82
N THR A 102 13.83 -11.85 -4.49
CA THR A 102 14.34 -12.29 -3.19
C THR A 102 14.84 -11.18 -2.29
N VAL A 103 14.93 -9.94 -2.78
CA VAL A 103 15.29 -8.79 -1.94
C VAL A 103 14.21 -8.46 -0.91
N TYR A 104 14.64 -7.99 0.25
CA TYR A 104 13.73 -7.53 1.28
C TYR A 104 13.08 -6.20 0.89
N TRP A 105 11.84 -6.03 1.35
CA TRP A 105 11.19 -4.72 1.32
C TRP A 105 11.97 -3.70 2.15
N GLY A 106 11.92 -2.42 1.78
CA GLY A 106 12.71 -1.35 2.40
C GLY A 106 13.98 -1.06 1.60
N ASP A 107 15.11 -0.86 2.29
CA ASP A 107 16.36 -0.35 1.69
C ASP A 107 16.87 -1.19 0.51
N GLU A 108 16.76 -2.53 0.59
CA GLU A 108 17.18 -3.40 -0.52
C GLU A 108 16.32 -3.09 -1.76
N LEU A 109 14.98 -3.23 -1.67
CA LEU A 109 14.06 -2.96 -2.79
C LEU A 109 14.17 -1.51 -3.31
N ASN A 110 14.29 -0.53 -2.42
CA ASN A 110 14.47 0.89 -2.77
C ASN A 110 15.73 1.10 -3.61
N THR A 111 16.84 0.43 -3.25
CA THR A 111 18.10 0.48 -4.00
C THR A 111 17.95 -0.14 -5.38
N VAL A 112 17.23 -1.27 -5.49
CA VAL A 112 16.93 -1.90 -6.79
C VAL A 112 16.15 -0.96 -7.68
N PHE A 113 15.10 -0.36 -7.11
CA PHE A 113 14.21 0.52 -7.83
C PHE A 113 14.97 1.72 -8.37
N ALA A 114 15.77 2.38 -7.53
CA ALA A 114 16.60 3.52 -7.92
C ALA A 114 17.61 3.15 -9.02
N ARG A 115 18.22 1.95 -8.94
CA ARG A 115 19.17 1.48 -9.96
C ARG A 115 18.51 1.21 -11.31
N LEU A 116 17.32 0.61 -11.31
CA LEU A 116 16.61 0.24 -12.55
C LEU A 116 15.84 1.41 -13.17
N ARG A 117 15.36 2.34 -12.36
CA ARG A 117 14.48 3.45 -12.81
C ARG A 117 15.13 4.82 -12.80
N GLY A 118 16.29 4.97 -12.15
CA GLY A 118 16.98 6.26 -12.04
C GLY A 118 16.28 7.26 -11.10
N ILE A 119 15.26 6.82 -10.36
CA ILE A 119 14.46 7.63 -9.42
C ILE A 119 14.27 6.85 -8.12
N ALA A 120 14.31 7.54 -6.98
CA ALA A 120 14.16 6.90 -5.68
C ALA A 120 12.69 6.48 -5.45
N LEU A 121 12.45 5.22 -5.04
CA LEU A 121 11.09 4.77 -4.67
C LEU A 121 10.45 5.64 -3.57
N PRO A 122 11.20 6.10 -2.54
CA PRO A 122 10.69 7.07 -1.55
C PRO A 122 10.28 8.44 -2.08
N SER A 123 10.58 8.78 -3.34
CA SER A 123 10.19 10.07 -3.93
C SER A 123 8.76 10.12 -4.46
N PHE A 124 8.06 8.98 -4.48
CA PHE A 124 6.67 8.90 -4.91
C PHE A 124 5.74 9.33 -3.78
N ALA A 125 4.70 10.10 -4.09
CA ALA A 125 3.73 10.57 -3.10
C ALA A 125 3.00 9.41 -2.39
N SER A 126 2.85 8.27 -3.08
CA SER A 126 2.24 7.06 -2.52
C SER A 126 3.16 6.26 -1.58
N PHE A 127 4.44 6.61 -1.47
CA PHE A 127 5.43 5.74 -0.82
C PHE A 127 5.14 5.50 0.67
N GLU A 128 4.87 6.56 1.45
CA GLU A 128 4.57 6.45 2.89
C GLU A 128 3.40 5.48 3.15
N SER A 129 2.33 5.60 2.36
CA SER A 129 1.17 4.71 2.45
C SER A 129 1.51 3.26 2.07
N LEU A 130 2.32 3.07 1.02
CA LEU A 130 2.71 1.73 0.57
C LEU A 130 3.75 1.07 1.51
N ASP A 131 4.61 1.84 2.18
CA ASP A 131 5.48 1.31 3.24
C ASP A 131 4.66 0.92 4.47
N LEU A 132 3.67 1.73 4.84
CA LEU A 132 2.72 1.40 5.90
C LEU A 132 1.94 0.11 5.57
N LEU A 133 1.45 -0.06 4.34
CA LEU A 133 0.80 -1.29 3.88
C LEU A 133 1.69 -2.52 4.14
N MET A 134 2.97 -2.43 3.84
CA MET A 134 3.91 -3.54 4.04
C MET A 134 4.13 -3.84 5.52
N LEU A 135 4.17 -2.82 6.37
CA LEU A 135 4.24 -2.99 7.82
C LEU A 135 2.96 -3.62 8.40
N VAL A 136 1.78 -3.07 8.06
CA VAL A 136 0.48 -3.60 8.52
C VAL A 136 0.27 -5.02 8.03
N GLY A 137 0.62 -5.32 6.77
CA GLY A 137 0.56 -6.66 6.22
C GLY A 137 1.46 -7.65 6.97
N ASN A 138 2.68 -7.26 7.33
CA ASN A 138 3.55 -8.10 8.16
C ASN A 138 2.94 -8.38 9.55
N VAL A 139 2.32 -7.39 10.19
CA VAL A 139 1.58 -7.57 11.45
C VAL A 139 0.40 -8.52 11.24
N CYS A 140 -0.35 -8.36 10.15
CA CYS A 140 -1.47 -9.25 9.83
C CYS A 140 -1.04 -10.71 9.65
N ARG A 141 0.17 -10.94 9.11
CA ARG A 141 0.71 -12.29 8.87
C ARG A 141 1.21 -12.96 10.14
N HIS A 142 1.91 -12.20 10.98
CA HIS A 142 2.70 -12.77 12.07
C HIS A 142 2.12 -12.53 13.46
N GLY A 143 1.19 -11.58 13.61
CA GLY A 143 0.66 -11.18 14.90
C GLY A 143 1.66 -10.36 15.70
N ASP A 144 1.68 -10.58 17.01
CA ASP A 144 2.49 -9.83 17.97
C ASP A 144 4.00 -10.03 17.75
N GLY A 145 4.77 -8.95 17.78
CA GLY A 145 6.23 -8.97 17.67
C GLY A 145 6.83 -7.63 17.28
N ASN A 146 8.04 -7.65 16.70
CA ASN A 146 8.75 -6.42 16.32
C ASN A 146 7.96 -5.55 15.35
N SER A 147 7.22 -6.15 14.41
CA SER A 147 6.40 -5.41 13.45
C SER A 147 5.21 -4.73 14.13
N SER A 148 4.54 -5.37 15.10
CA SER A 148 3.43 -4.74 15.82
C SER A 148 3.94 -3.64 16.75
N ALA A 149 5.11 -3.83 17.37
CA ALA A 149 5.78 -2.78 18.14
C ALA A 149 6.15 -1.55 17.29
N ARG A 150 6.69 -1.77 16.09
CA ARG A 150 6.96 -0.68 15.14
C ARG A 150 5.66 -0.02 14.67
N LEU A 151 4.63 -0.80 14.37
CA LEU A 151 3.34 -0.27 13.92
C LEU A 151 2.68 0.61 14.99
N TRP A 152 2.75 0.21 16.26
CA TRP A 152 2.28 1.03 17.38
C TRP A 152 2.94 2.41 17.41
N GLY A 153 4.26 2.48 17.17
CA GLY A 153 4.98 3.75 17.14
C GLY A 153 4.65 4.66 15.96
N VAL A 154 4.16 4.11 14.84
CA VAL A 154 3.90 4.85 13.58
C VAL A 154 2.42 5.15 13.38
N CYS A 155 1.54 4.21 13.74
CA CYS A 155 0.10 4.31 13.55
C CYS A 155 -0.64 3.77 14.79
N PRO A 156 -0.55 4.49 15.93
CA PRO A 156 -1.17 4.05 17.18
C PRO A 156 -2.70 4.05 17.11
N ASP A 157 -3.29 4.88 16.24
CA ASP A 157 -4.74 4.99 16.00
C ASP A 157 -5.43 3.67 15.60
N LEU A 158 -4.65 2.66 15.17
CA LEU A 158 -5.14 1.30 14.94
C LEU A 158 -5.59 0.58 16.23
N TRP A 159 -5.31 1.14 17.40
CA TRP A 159 -5.71 0.60 18.71
C TRP A 159 -6.57 1.61 19.48
N PRO A 160 -7.79 1.92 19.00
CA PRO A 160 -8.58 3.03 19.51
C PRO A 160 -8.93 2.92 21.01
N ILE A 161 -9.09 1.71 21.54
CA ILE A 161 -9.40 1.45 22.96
C ILE A 161 -8.30 2.01 23.88
N TYR A 162 -7.08 2.10 23.39
CA TYR A 162 -5.91 2.56 24.13
C TYR A 162 -5.69 4.08 24.03
N HIS A 163 -6.51 4.76 23.24
CA HIS A 163 -6.54 6.23 23.13
C HIS A 163 -7.83 6.84 23.66
N ASP A 164 -8.76 6.02 24.14
CA ASP A 164 -9.99 6.47 24.76
C ASP A 164 -9.69 7.15 26.10
N SER A 165 -10.02 8.44 26.23
CA SER A 165 -9.79 9.24 27.44
C SER A 165 -10.51 8.68 28.67
N ASP A 166 -11.59 7.93 28.46
CA ASP A 166 -12.39 7.36 29.55
C ASP A 166 -11.73 6.08 30.12
N ASN A 167 -10.72 5.53 29.44
CA ASN A 167 -10.09 4.25 29.77
C ASN A 167 -8.77 4.41 30.55
N THR A 168 -8.83 5.13 31.67
CA THR A 168 -7.67 5.48 32.53
C THR A 168 -6.82 4.28 32.99
N PHE A 169 -7.41 3.09 33.11
CA PHE A 169 -6.68 1.86 33.49
C PHE A 169 -5.63 1.46 32.44
N LEU A 170 -6.00 1.50 31.16
CA LEU A 170 -5.11 1.10 30.05
C LEU A 170 -4.00 2.12 29.82
N HIS A 171 -4.29 3.42 29.96
CA HIS A 171 -3.28 4.49 29.89
C HIS A 171 -2.15 4.31 30.90
N SER A 172 -2.46 3.80 32.09
CA SER A 172 -1.48 3.62 33.17
C SER A 172 -0.55 2.40 32.99
N THR A 173 -0.88 1.47 32.08
CA THR A 173 -0.21 0.17 31.95
C THR A 173 0.66 0.02 30.70
N LEU A 174 0.69 1.00 29.78
CA LEU A 174 1.25 0.85 28.43
C LEU A 174 2.46 1.73 28.11
N ALA A 175 3.16 2.26 29.11
CA ALA A 175 4.23 3.21 28.86
C ALA A 175 5.30 2.71 27.86
N ASP A 176 5.52 1.38 27.75
CA ASP A 176 6.62 0.82 26.94
C ASP A 176 6.27 -0.38 26.03
N GLN A 177 5.03 -0.89 26.01
CA GLN A 177 4.68 -2.11 25.26
C GLN A 177 3.53 -1.88 24.29
N ALA A 178 3.68 -2.39 23.06
CA ALA A 178 2.62 -2.31 22.06
C ALA A 178 1.41 -3.18 22.46
N PRO A 179 0.18 -2.71 22.23
CA PRO A 179 -1.00 -3.48 22.55
C PRO A 179 -1.12 -4.77 21.72
N PRO A 180 -1.90 -5.77 22.19
CA PRO A 180 -2.09 -7.02 21.46
C PRO A 180 -2.74 -6.79 20.10
N VAL A 181 -2.27 -7.50 19.07
CA VAL A 181 -2.81 -7.39 17.70
C VAL A 181 -4.28 -7.78 17.63
N GLN A 182 -4.78 -8.62 18.53
CA GLN A 182 -6.20 -9.02 18.59
C GLN A 182 -7.14 -7.84 18.92
N SER A 183 -6.59 -6.75 19.48
CA SER A 183 -7.32 -5.50 19.75
C SER A 183 -7.14 -4.43 18.66
N MET A 184 -6.32 -4.73 17.64
CA MET A 184 -6.10 -3.84 16.51
C MET A 184 -7.37 -3.75 15.65
N GLN A 185 -7.67 -2.56 15.14
CA GLN A 185 -8.80 -2.29 14.27
C GLN A 185 -8.31 -1.63 12.99
N ILE A 186 -8.34 -2.39 11.88
CA ILE A 186 -8.06 -1.84 10.56
C ILE A 186 -9.35 -1.18 10.05
N PRO A 187 -9.37 0.14 9.79
CA PRO A 187 -10.54 0.79 9.20
C PRO A 187 -10.71 0.39 7.74
N ARG A 188 -11.96 0.35 7.27
CA ARG A 188 -12.24 0.14 5.84
C ARG A 188 -11.55 1.20 4.96
N GLY A 189 -11.62 2.47 5.38
CA GLY A 189 -10.98 3.57 4.65
C GLY A 189 -9.48 3.35 4.46
N MET A 190 -8.78 2.76 5.42
CA MET A 190 -7.34 2.45 5.26
C MET A 190 -7.10 1.41 4.15
N LEU A 191 -7.97 0.41 4.00
CA LEU A 191 -7.85 -0.58 2.91
C LEU A 191 -8.12 0.06 1.54
N GLU A 192 -9.11 0.96 1.48
CA GLU A 192 -9.43 1.77 0.29
C GLU A 192 -8.22 2.66 -0.08
N ASP A 193 -7.67 3.38 0.90
CA ASP A 193 -6.51 4.25 0.74
C ASP A 193 -5.28 3.49 0.23
N PHE A 194 -5.01 2.28 0.73
CA PHE A 194 -3.91 1.46 0.21
C PHE A 194 -4.09 1.12 -1.27
N VAL A 195 -5.30 0.76 -1.69
CA VAL A 195 -5.58 0.47 -3.11
C VAL A 195 -5.45 1.73 -3.96
N ASP A 196 -5.93 2.86 -3.47
CA ASP A 196 -5.80 4.14 -4.17
C ASP A 196 -4.33 4.56 -4.31
N ASN A 197 -3.50 4.32 -3.29
CA ASN A 197 -2.06 4.59 -3.33
C ASN A 197 -1.31 3.63 -4.27
N ILE A 198 -1.74 2.37 -4.42
CA ILE A 198 -1.24 1.47 -5.48
C ILE A 198 -1.57 2.07 -6.85
N CYS A 199 -2.79 2.57 -7.03
CA CYS A 199 -3.21 3.17 -8.30
C CYS A 199 -2.41 4.43 -8.62
N LEU A 200 -2.24 5.31 -7.63
CA LEU A 200 -1.45 6.53 -7.73
C LEU A 200 -0.01 6.23 -8.15
N PHE A 201 0.63 5.24 -7.53
CA PHE A 201 1.99 4.81 -7.88
C PHE A 201 2.11 4.42 -9.36
N TRP A 202 1.19 3.61 -9.86
CA TRP A 202 1.21 3.17 -11.26
C TRP A 202 0.84 4.30 -12.23
N GLU A 203 -0.03 5.23 -11.83
CA GLU A 203 -0.33 6.45 -12.58
C GLU A 203 0.90 7.37 -12.68
N ASP A 204 1.66 7.54 -11.60
CA ASP A 204 2.92 8.29 -11.57
C ASP A 204 4.02 7.64 -12.43
N THR A 205 4.12 6.32 -12.36
CA THR A 205 5.06 5.55 -13.19
C THR A 205 4.73 5.71 -14.68
N ASN A 206 3.45 5.59 -15.05
CA ASN A 206 2.99 5.79 -16.43
C ASN A 206 3.20 7.21 -16.91
N TYR A 207 2.93 8.20 -16.06
CA TYR A 207 3.19 9.60 -16.41
C TYR A 207 4.68 9.84 -16.68
N THR A 208 5.56 9.31 -15.83
CA THR A 208 7.01 9.43 -16.01
C THR A 208 7.48 8.79 -17.32
N TYR A 209 6.93 7.63 -17.68
CA TYR A 209 7.18 6.99 -18.96
C TYR A 209 6.65 7.80 -20.14
N GLU A 210 5.41 8.28 -20.08
CA GLU A 210 4.81 9.09 -21.16
C GLU A 210 5.60 10.39 -21.41
N GLU A 211 6.11 11.02 -20.34
CA GLU A 211 6.96 12.22 -20.44
C GLU A 211 8.31 11.95 -21.08
N SER A 212 8.89 10.75 -20.90
CA SER A 212 10.22 10.40 -21.43
C SER A 212 10.23 10.04 -22.92
N ILE A 213 9.07 9.84 -23.55
CA ILE A 213 8.97 9.55 -24.98
C ILE A 213 9.42 10.78 -25.79
N GLU A 214 10.46 10.64 -26.61
CA GLU A 214 10.99 11.76 -27.42
C GLU A 214 9.99 12.23 -28.48
N GLN A 215 9.43 11.29 -29.26
CA GLN A 215 8.45 11.57 -30.32
C GLN A 215 7.05 11.20 -29.86
N LYS A 216 6.32 12.21 -29.35
CA LYS A 216 4.97 12.04 -28.83
C LYS A 216 3.93 12.25 -29.93
N TYR A 217 2.92 11.39 -29.97
CA TYR A 217 1.76 11.61 -30.84
C TYR A 217 0.98 12.85 -30.35
N PRO A 218 0.35 13.66 -31.22
CA PRO A 218 -0.33 14.89 -30.81
C PRO A 218 -1.39 14.71 -29.71
N SER A 219 -2.11 13.59 -29.70
CA SER A 219 -3.10 13.27 -28.66
C SER A 219 -2.46 12.97 -27.30
N LEU A 220 -1.24 12.42 -27.28
CA LEU A 220 -0.48 12.21 -26.05
C LEU A 220 0.02 13.54 -25.49
N GLU A 221 0.56 14.41 -26.34
CA GLU A 221 1.03 15.74 -25.92
C GLU A 221 -0.11 16.59 -25.35
N ALA A 222 -1.28 16.59 -26.01
CA ALA A 222 -2.47 17.28 -25.50
C ALA A 222 -2.90 16.78 -24.11
N ARG A 223 -2.84 15.46 -23.87
CA ARG A 223 -3.10 14.87 -22.56
C ARG A 223 -2.05 15.25 -21.51
N LEU A 224 -0.77 15.26 -21.88
CA LEU A 224 0.32 15.62 -20.96
C LEU A 224 0.23 17.09 -20.53
N ILE A 225 -0.19 18.00 -21.41
CA ILE A 225 -0.44 19.40 -21.05
C ILE A 225 -1.45 19.51 -19.90
N VAL A 226 -2.57 18.78 -19.99
CA VAL A 226 -3.59 18.74 -18.93
C VAL A 226 -3.01 18.15 -17.63
N ARG A 227 -2.32 17.00 -17.72
CA ARG A 227 -1.72 16.33 -16.55
C ARG A 227 -0.65 17.18 -15.85
N ARG A 228 0.19 17.89 -16.61
CA ARG A 228 1.19 18.85 -16.08
C ARG A 228 0.49 19.94 -15.26
N ALA A 229 -0.61 20.50 -15.78
CA ALA A 229 -1.40 21.52 -15.08
C ALA A 229 -2.09 20.98 -13.81
N GLU A 230 -2.65 19.77 -13.85
CA GLU A 230 -3.25 19.12 -12.68
C GLU A 230 -2.20 18.85 -11.59
N ARG A 231 -1.03 18.34 -11.97
CA ARG A 231 0.07 18.11 -11.05
C ARG A 231 0.61 19.40 -10.43
N LEU A 232 0.70 20.49 -11.20
CA LEU A 232 1.04 21.82 -10.66
C LEU A 232 0.02 22.35 -9.64
N LYS A 233 -1.27 21.99 -9.78
CA LYS A 233 -2.29 22.32 -8.78
C LYS A 233 -2.19 21.44 -7.54
N ASN A 234 -1.94 20.14 -7.72
CA ASN A 234 -1.73 19.21 -6.61
C ASN A 234 -0.42 19.48 -5.84
N ILE A 235 0.61 20.05 -6.48
CA ILE A 235 1.82 20.58 -5.82
C ILE A 235 1.46 21.61 -4.73
N ARG A 236 0.38 22.39 -4.91
CA ARG A 236 -0.04 23.36 -3.88
C ARG A 236 -0.72 22.73 -2.66
N TYR A 237 -1.09 21.45 -2.72
CA TYR A 237 -1.82 20.76 -1.66
C TYR A 237 -1.12 19.51 -1.09
N GLY A 238 -0.08 18.95 -1.72
CA GLY A 238 0.53 17.69 -1.28
C GLY A 238 1.98 17.49 -1.73
N GLY A 239 2.87 18.43 -1.36
CA GLY A 239 4.26 18.54 -1.81
C GLY A 239 5.01 17.24 -2.13
N LEU A 240 5.26 17.02 -3.43
CA LEU A 240 6.51 16.59 -4.10
C LEU A 240 6.15 15.88 -5.42
N ILE A 241 6.74 16.35 -6.53
CA ILE A 241 6.80 15.61 -7.79
C ILE A 241 8.20 15.03 -7.90
N THR A 242 8.28 13.76 -8.29
CA THR A 242 9.51 13.13 -8.79
C THR A 242 10.12 14.01 -9.89
N LEU A 243 11.19 14.72 -9.56
CA LEU A 243 11.92 15.55 -10.52
C LEU A 243 12.50 14.64 -11.61
N ILE A 244 11.98 14.81 -12.84
CA ILE A 244 12.59 14.22 -14.03
C ILE A 244 13.86 15.03 -14.29
N THR A 245 15.02 14.47 -13.92
CA THR A 245 16.31 15.05 -14.28
C THR A 245 16.52 14.84 -15.79
N THR A 246 16.18 15.85 -16.58
CA THR A 246 16.61 15.89 -17.99
C THR A 246 18.13 16.00 -18.01
N LYS A 247 18.81 14.96 -18.51
CA LYS A 247 20.24 15.07 -18.86
C LYS A 247 20.40 16.24 -19.83
N SER A 248 21.15 17.25 -19.43
CA SER A 248 21.68 18.25 -20.34
C SER A 248 22.87 17.64 -21.07
N ASP A 249 22.78 17.52 -22.39
CA ASP A 249 23.90 17.14 -23.23
C ASP A 249 24.98 18.23 -23.22
N HIS A 250 26.21 17.82 -22.93
CA HIS A 250 27.46 18.50 -23.28
C HIS A 250 28.40 17.48 -23.92
#